data_AF-A0A162TJF8-F1
#
_entry.id   AF-A0A162TJF8-F1
#
_cell.length_a   1.000
_cell.length_b   1.000
_cell.length_c   1.000
_cell.angle_alpha   90.00
_cell.angle_beta   90.00
_cell.angle_gamma   90.00
#
_symmetry.space_group_name_H-M   'P 1'
#
loop_
_entity.id
_entity.type
_entity.pdbx_description
1 polymer ?
#
loop_
_entity_poly.entity_id
_entity_poly.type
_entity_poly.pdbx_seq_one_letter_code
_entity_poly.pdbx_strand_id
1 'polypeptide(L)' 'MPNPNLKNRVVPNSAVDKVLYNKLKEYSKETGIPLSKLLDKAIELFLKSAKK' A
#
# COMPACT_ATOMS: atom_id res chain seq x y z
N MET A 1 19.82 -0.79 -5.65
CA MET A 1 19.24 -0.32 -6.94
C MET A 1 17.82 -0.86 -7.04
N PRO A 2 16.81 -0.03 -7.40
CA PRO A 2 15.44 -0.50 -7.59
C PRO A 2 15.38 -1.46 -8.77
N ASN A 3 14.69 -2.59 -8.62
CA ASN A 3 14.65 -3.66 -9.60
C ASN A 3 13.92 -3.19 -10.88
N PRO A 4 14.55 -3.19 -12.07
CA PRO A 4 14.01 -2.56 -13.29
C PRO A 4 12.76 -3.24 -13.89
N ASN A 5 12.26 -4.32 -13.27
CA ASN A 5 11.16 -5.12 -13.82
C ASN A 5 9.79 -4.87 -13.18
N LEU A 6 9.68 -3.90 -12.26
CA LEU A 6 8.41 -3.47 -11.67
C LEU A 6 7.76 -2.34 -12.50
N LYS A 7 7.38 -2.64 -13.75
CA LYS A 7 6.83 -1.64 -14.70
C LYS A 7 5.57 -0.92 -14.19
N ASN A 8 4.79 -1.56 -13.32
CA ASN A 8 3.56 -1.00 -12.75
C ASN A 8 3.68 -0.58 -11.26
N ARG A 9 4.89 -0.61 -10.67
CA ARG A 9 5.06 -0.23 -9.25
C ARG A 9 6.17 0.79 -9.10
N VAL A 10 5.79 2.00 -8.72
CA VAL A 10 6.73 3.00 -8.19
C VAL A 10 6.97 2.65 -6.73
N VAL A 11 8.22 2.68 -6.27
CA VAL A 11 8.50 2.68 -4.83
C VAL A 11 8.24 4.12 -4.37
N PRO A 12 7.13 4.41 -3.68
CA PRO A 12 6.90 5.76 -3.23
C PRO A 12 7.96 6.07 -2.17
N ASN A 13 8.75 7.13 -2.39
CA ASN A 13 9.69 7.64 -1.37
C ASN A 13 8.94 8.42 -0.28
N SER A 14 7.84 7.85 0.21
CA SER A 14 6.91 8.51 1.11
C SER A 14 7.08 7.99 2.53
N ALA A 15 7.06 8.92 3.49
CA ALA A 15 6.97 8.58 4.90
C ALA A 15 5.51 8.22 5.21
N VAL A 16 5.26 6.94 5.49
CA VAL A 16 3.97 6.48 6.02
C VAL A 16 4.05 6.44 7.55
N ASP A 17 2.97 6.81 8.22
CA ASP A 17 2.87 6.72 9.67
C ASP A 17 3.13 5.28 10.16
N LYS A 18 3.97 5.14 11.18
CA LYS A 18 4.40 3.83 11.70
C LYS A 18 3.23 3.03 12.29
N VAL A 19 2.27 3.70 12.92
CA VAL A 19 1.12 3.05 13.57
C VAL A 19 0.17 2.53 12.50
N LEU A 20 -0.12 3.33 11.46
CA LEU A 20 -0.93 2.88 10.33
C LEU A 20 -0.29 1.70 9.61
N TYR A 21 1.03 1.77 9.36
CA TYR A 21 1.75 0.68 8.71
C TYR A 21 1.71 -0.62 9.51
N ASN A 22 1.87 -0.55 10.84
CA ASN A 22 1.76 -1.74 11.69
C ASN A 22 0.36 -2.34 11.67
N LYS A 23 -0.69 -1.53 11.81
CA LYS A 23 -2.08 -2.02 11.72
C LYS A 23 -2.36 -2.72 10.38
N LEU A 24 -1.87 -2.12 9.29
CA LEU A 24 -2.03 -2.67 7.94
C LEU A 24 -1.23 -3.97 7.75
N LYS A 25 -0.08 -4.09 8.42
CA LYS A 25 0.74 -5.31 8.47
C LYS A 25 0.11 -6.41 9.32
N GLU A 26 -0.51 -6.09 10.45
CA GLU A 26 -1.28 -7.05 11.24
C GLU A 26 -2.47 -7.57 10.45
N TYR A 27 -3.24 -6.66 9.84
CA TYR A 27 -4.35 -7.02 8.96
C TYR A 27 -3.92 -7.88 7.76
N SER A 28 -2.74 -7.60 7.19
CA SER A 28 -2.12 -8.42 6.14
C SER A 28 -1.84 -9.86 6.61
N LYS A 29 -1.39 -10.04 7.85
CA LYS A 29 -1.16 -11.36 8.44
C LYS A 29 -2.46 -12.10 8.71
N GLU A 30 -3.47 -11.42 9.25
CA GLU A 30 -4.76 -12.02 9.59
C GLU A 30 -5.55 -12.45 8.35
N THR A 31 -5.53 -11.64 7.29
CA THR A 31 -6.29 -11.91 6.05
C THR A 31 -5.52 -12.72 5.01
N GLY A 32 -4.20 -12.87 5.18
CA GLY A 32 -3.31 -13.46 4.18
C GLY A 32 -3.12 -12.61 2.92
N ILE A 33 -3.63 -11.38 2.89
CA ILE A 33 -3.50 -10.49 1.74
C ILE A 33 -2.13 -9.80 1.81
N PRO A 34 -1.31 -9.81 0.73
CA PRO A 34 -0.03 -9.13 0.71
C PRO A 34 -0.15 -7.63 0.99
N LEU A 35 0.75 -7.09 1.83
CA LEU A 35 0.76 -5.69 2.25
C LEU A 35 0.71 -4.69 1.08
N SER A 36 1.45 -4.95 -0.01
CA SER A 36 1.37 -4.08 -1.20
C SER A 36 -0.04 -4.00 -1.79
N LYS A 37 -0.76 -5.13 -1.88
CA LYS A 37 -2.13 -5.16 -2.41
C LYS A 37 -3.11 -4.40 -1.51
N LEU A 38 -2.91 -4.46 -0.20
CA LEU A 38 -3.72 -3.68 0.75
C LEU A 38 -3.45 -2.19 0.59
N LEU A 39 -2.18 -1.81 0.41
CA LEU A 39 -1.80 -0.43 0.16
C LEU A 39 -2.40 0.08 -1.16
N ASP A 40 -2.28 -0.70 -2.24
CA ASP A 40 -2.87 -0.40 -3.56
C ASP A 40 -4.39 -0.17 -3.43
N LYS A 41 -5.10 -1.09 -2.77
CA LYS A 41 -6.55 -0.98 -2.53
C LYS A 41 -6.92 0.25 -1.69
N ALA A 42 -6.16 0.56 -0.65
CA ALA A 42 -6.41 1.73 0.19
C ALA A 42 -6.26 3.03 -0.61
N ILE A 43 -5.24 3.11 -1.46
CA ILE A 43 -5.02 4.25 -2.37
C ILE A 43 -6.14 4.34 -3.41
N GLU A 44 -6.56 3.23 -4.02
CA GLU A 44 -7.68 3.21 -4.97
C GLU A 44 -8.99 3.68 -4.33
N LEU A 45 -9.31 3.19 -3.13
CA LEU A 45 -10.49 3.60 -2.37
C LEU A 45 -10.45 5.09 -2.02
N PHE A 46 -9.29 5.58 -1.57
CA PHE A 46 -9.10 6.99 -1.27
C PHE A 46 -9.27 7.86 -2.52
N LEU A 47 -8.64 7.51 -3.64
CA LEU A 47 -8.78 8.24 -4.90
C LEU A 47 -10.22 8.25 -5.42
N LYS A 48 -10.94 7.13 -5.29
CA LYS A 48 -12.38 7.08 -5.62
C LYS A 48 -13.20 8.01 -4.73
N SER A 49 -12.89 8.06 -3.44
CA SER A 49 -13.59 8.92 -2.49
C SER A 49 -13.24 10.40 -2.63
N ALA A 50 -12.00 10.73 -3.00
CA ALA A 50 -11.50 12.09 -3.14
C ALA A 50 -11.89 12.74 -4.47
N LYS A 51 -12.24 11.95 -5.49
CA LYS A 51 -12.72 12.43 -6.80
C LYS A 51 -14.23 12.71 -6.82
N LYS A 52 -14.83 12.85 -5.64
CA LYS A 52 -16.25 13.14 -5.40
C LYS A 52 -16.41 14.63 -5.14
#